data_AF-A0A4R4M8X4-F1
#
_entry.id   AF-A0A4R4M8X4-F1
#
_cell.length_a   1.000
_cell.length_b   1.000
_cell.length_c   1.000
_cell.angle_alpha   90.00
_cell.angle_beta   90.00
_cell.angle_gamma   90.00
#
_symmetry.space_group_name_H-M   'P 1'
#
loop_
_entity.id
_entity.type
_entity.pdbx_description
1 polymer ?
#
loop_
_entity_poly.entity_id
_entity_poly.type
_entity_poly.pdbx_seq_one_letter_code
_entity_poly.pdbx_strand_id
1 'polypeptide(L)'
;MPSYDKNIYYKPEASGLEIVVDIDIAGSWSFDMFVVWRETATGRLGYLTDSGCSCPSPFEDYTAEDIKWGERWEIAEAFTKWVNENRAYHSINDNAIVSVIDKVVNA
;
A
#
# COMPACT_ATOMS: atom_id res chain seq x y z
N MET A 1 -18.07 7.02 5.27
CA MET A 1 -17.53 5.81 5.90
C MET A 1 -18.01 4.59 5.15
N PRO A 2 -17.21 4.12 4.19
CA PRO A 2 -17.27 2.74 3.76
C PRO A 2 -17.34 1.83 5.00
N SER A 3 -18.30 0.91 5.04
CA SER A 3 -18.34 -0.11 6.09
C SER A 3 -17.03 -0.90 6.06
N TYR A 4 -16.53 -1.37 7.21
CA TYR A 4 -15.37 -2.28 7.30
C TYR A 4 -15.39 -3.40 6.25
N ASP A 5 -16.59 -3.86 5.87
CA ASP A 5 -16.81 -4.85 4.81
C ASP A 5 -16.38 -4.47 3.39
N LYS A 6 -16.08 -3.19 3.15
CA LYS A 6 -15.63 -2.64 1.86
C LYS A 6 -14.20 -2.11 1.91
N ASN A 7 -13.53 -2.20 3.06
CA ASN A 7 -12.17 -1.70 3.20
C ASN A 7 -11.24 -2.58 2.35
N ILE A 8 -10.64 -1.97 1.32
CA ILE A 8 -9.80 -2.67 0.34
C ILE A 8 -8.49 -3.22 0.91
N TYR A 9 -8.10 -2.78 2.11
CA TYR A 9 -6.95 -3.30 2.84
C TYR A 9 -7.34 -4.52 3.68
N TYR A 10 -8.47 -4.48 4.40
CA TYR A 10 -8.90 -5.62 5.24
C TYR A 10 -9.69 -6.71 4.51
N LYS A 11 -10.36 -6.36 3.40
CA LYS A 11 -11.14 -7.28 2.55
C LYS A 11 -10.87 -7.02 1.06
N PRO A 12 -9.61 -7.13 0.59
CA PRO A 12 -9.27 -6.90 -0.80
C PRO A 12 -10.08 -7.77 -1.77
N GLU A 13 -10.39 -9.01 -1.38
CA GLU A 13 -11.14 -9.98 -2.19
C GLU A 13 -12.56 -9.53 -2.52
N ALA A 14 -13.19 -8.74 -1.63
CA ALA A 14 -14.53 -8.19 -1.86
C ALA A 14 -14.54 -7.19 -3.03
N SER A 15 -13.36 -6.68 -3.40
CA SER A 15 -13.15 -5.78 -4.53
C SER A 15 -12.39 -6.43 -5.69
N GLY A 16 -12.20 -7.76 -5.67
CA GLY A 16 -11.44 -8.48 -6.69
C GLY A 16 -9.93 -8.17 -6.67
N LEU A 17 -9.39 -7.87 -5.49
CA LEU A 17 -7.99 -7.53 -5.28
C LEU A 17 -7.28 -8.59 -4.43
N GLU A 18 -5.96 -8.63 -4.55
CA GLU A 18 -5.02 -9.38 -3.72
C GLU A 18 -3.92 -8.43 -3.25
N ILE A 19 -3.53 -8.44 -1.98
CA ILE A 19 -2.36 -7.68 -1.52
C ILE A 19 -1.09 -8.41 -1.94
N VAL A 20 -0.24 -7.74 -2.72
CA VAL A 20 1.07 -8.25 -3.14
C VAL A 20 2.12 -7.95 -2.07
N VAL A 21 2.12 -6.71 -1.60
CA VAL A 21 3.02 -6.24 -0.55
C VAL A 21 2.43 -5.02 0.14
N ASP A 22 2.60 -4.96 1.45
CA ASP A 22 2.32 -3.82 2.29
C ASP A 22 3.55 -3.49 3.15
N ILE A 23 3.65 -2.23 3.54
CA ILE A 23 4.60 -1.78 4.54
C ILE A 23 3.99 -0.64 5.34
N ASP A 24 4.07 -0.73 6.66
CA ASP A 24 3.78 0.34 7.61
C ASP A 24 5.08 0.80 8.25
N ILE A 25 5.35 2.09 8.19
CA ILE A 25 6.58 2.70 8.73
C ILE A 25 6.31 3.53 9.99
N ALA A 26 5.05 3.66 10.40
CA ALA A 26 4.68 4.48 11.54
C ALA A 26 4.98 3.81 12.89
N GLY A 27 4.93 4.62 13.95
CA GLY A 27 5.08 4.18 15.33
C GLY A 27 3.75 3.76 15.95
N SER A 28 3.79 3.39 17.23
CA SER A 28 2.60 2.96 17.97
C SER A 28 1.47 3.98 17.87
N TRP A 29 0.25 3.48 17.65
CA TRP A 29 -1.00 4.27 17.57
C TRP A 29 -1.18 5.13 16.33
N SER A 30 -0.35 4.93 15.31
CA SER A 30 -0.44 5.56 13.99
C SER A 30 -0.10 4.55 12.90
N PHE A 31 -0.47 4.86 11.67
CA PHE A 31 -0.06 4.13 10.48
C PHE A 31 0.47 5.13 9.44
N ASP A 32 1.45 4.70 8.65
CA ASP A 32 1.90 5.38 7.44
C ASP A 32 2.30 4.29 6.46
N MET A 33 1.41 4.02 5.53
CA MET A 33 1.38 2.77 4.78
C MET A 33 1.57 3.01 3.29
N PHE A 34 2.30 2.10 2.67
CA PHE A 34 2.32 1.90 1.22
C PHE A 34 1.87 0.47 0.94
N VAL A 35 0.82 0.31 0.12
CA VAL A 35 0.27 -1.01 -0.20
C VAL A 35 0.14 -1.16 -1.71
N VAL A 36 0.52 -2.34 -2.20
CA VAL A 36 0.40 -2.75 -3.59
C VAL A 36 -0.61 -3.89 -3.69
N TRP A 37 -1.57 -3.70 -4.56
CA TRP A 37 -2.58 -4.70 -4.90
C TRP A 37 -2.36 -5.24 -6.31
N ARG A 38 -2.82 -6.47 -6.52
CA ARG A 38 -3.05 -7.09 -7.83
C ARG A 38 -4.55 -7.26 -8.05
N GLU A 39 -5.05 -6.78 -9.18
CA GLU A 39 -6.42 -7.08 -9.62
C GLU A 39 -6.50 -8.54 -10.09
N THR A 40 -7.34 -9.34 -9.46
CA THR A 40 -7.43 -10.79 -9.73
C THR A 40 -7.89 -11.09 -11.17
N ALA A 41 -8.72 -10.23 -11.75
CA ALA A 41 -9.28 -10.46 -13.08
C ALA A 41 -8.26 -10.24 -14.22
N THR A 42 -7.37 -9.25 -14.07
CA THR A 42 -6.46 -8.81 -15.14
C THR A 42 -4.99 -9.07 -14.83
N GLY A 43 -4.66 -9.29 -13.56
CA GLY A 43 -3.28 -9.33 -13.06
C GLY A 43 -2.63 -7.96 -12.96
N ARG A 44 -3.35 -6.86 -13.21
CA ARG A 44 -2.81 -5.50 -13.15
C ARG A 44 -2.41 -5.15 -11.73
N LEU A 45 -1.30 -4.42 -11.61
CA LEU A 45 -0.80 -3.93 -10.32
C LEU A 45 -1.17 -2.47 -10.11
N GLY A 46 -1.44 -2.12 -8.86
CA GLY A 46 -1.71 -0.75 -8.45
C GLY A 46 -1.34 -0.54 -7.00
N TYR A 47 -1.21 0.73 -6.60
CA TYR A 47 -0.80 1.09 -5.25
C TYR A 47 -1.62 2.25 -4.69
N LEU A 48 -1.59 2.36 -3.36
CA LEU A 48 -2.05 3.51 -2.59
C LEU A 48 -1.15 3.72 -1.39
N THR A 49 -1.21 4.94 -0.88
CA THR A 49 -0.63 5.33 0.39
C THR A 49 -1.70 5.88 1.29
N ASP A 50 -1.64 5.59 2.57
CA ASP A 50 -2.51 6.19 3.57
C ASP A 50 -1.76 6.37 4.89
N SER A 51 -2.09 7.42 5.63
CA SER A 51 -1.44 7.76 6.89
C SER A 51 -2.46 8.31 7.87
N GLY A 52 -2.36 7.93 9.14
CA GLY A 52 -3.33 8.37 10.14
C GLY A 52 -3.00 7.95 11.55
N CYS A 53 -3.85 8.40 12.47
CA CYS A 53 -3.89 7.85 13.82
C CYS A 53 -4.71 6.56 13.82
N SER A 54 -4.42 5.64 14.74
CA SER A 54 -5.01 4.29 14.89
C SER A 54 -6.53 4.17 14.78
N CYS A 55 -7.26 5.28 14.92
CA CYS A 55 -8.64 5.44 14.49
C CYS A 55 -8.71 6.78 13.74
N PRO A 56 -8.95 6.83 12.42
CA PRO A 56 -9.58 5.82 11.54
C PRO A 56 -8.77 4.56 11.24
N SER A 57 -9.43 3.56 10.63
CA SER A 57 -8.76 2.37 10.10
C SER A 57 -7.97 2.72 8.82
N PRO A 58 -6.82 2.06 8.56
CA PRO A 58 -6.09 2.25 7.30
C PRO A 58 -6.99 2.01 6.09
N PHE A 59 -6.91 2.92 5.13
CA PHE A 59 -7.64 2.91 3.87
C PHE A 59 -9.18 2.91 4.03
N GLU A 60 -9.72 3.39 5.16
CA GLU A 60 -11.16 3.31 5.40
C GLU A 60 -12.01 4.15 4.44
N ASP A 61 -11.45 5.25 3.92
CA ASP A 61 -12.13 6.15 2.98
C ASP A 61 -11.77 5.86 1.51
N TYR A 62 -10.99 4.80 1.25
CA TYR A 62 -10.53 4.44 -0.08
C TYR A 62 -11.30 3.24 -0.64
N THR A 63 -11.48 3.25 -1.96
CA THR A 63 -12.09 2.19 -2.75
C THR A 63 -11.14 1.73 -3.85
N ALA A 64 -11.50 0.66 -4.56
CA ALA A 64 -10.70 0.17 -5.68
C ALA A 64 -10.55 1.20 -6.82
N GLU A 65 -11.47 2.17 -6.93
CA GLU A 65 -11.42 3.24 -7.93
C GLU A 65 -10.30 4.26 -7.65
N ASP A 66 -9.87 4.37 -6.39
CA ASP A 66 -8.81 5.30 -5.98
C ASP A 66 -7.41 4.76 -6.29
N ILE A 67 -7.28 3.45 -6.54
CA ILE A 67 -6.00 2.78 -6.76
C ILE A 67 -5.27 3.37 -7.97
N LYS A 68 -4.01 3.72 -7.75
CA LYS A 68 -3.11 4.18 -8.82
C LYS A 68 -2.52 2.96 -9.52
N TRP A 69 -3.15 2.59 -10.62
CA TRP A 69 -2.71 1.50 -11.46
C TRP A 69 -1.50 1.89 -12.31
N GLY A 70 -0.51 1.01 -12.39
CA GLY A 70 0.72 1.27 -13.13
C GLY A 70 1.55 0.03 -13.34
N GLU A 71 2.63 0.22 -14.08
CA GLU A 71 3.62 -0.83 -14.31
C GLU A 71 4.54 -1.02 -13.10
N ARG A 72 5.19 -2.19 -12.98
CA ARG A 72 6.00 -2.54 -11.78
C ARG A 72 7.08 -1.50 -11.46
N TRP A 73 7.69 -0.90 -12.49
CA TRP A 73 8.77 0.08 -12.38
C TRP A 73 8.23 1.43 -11.94
N GLU A 74 7.06 1.84 -12.42
CA GLU A 74 6.37 3.05 -11.95
C GLU A 74 5.98 2.90 -10.47
N ILE A 75 5.54 1.72 -10.06
CA ILE A 75 5.19 1.42 -8.66
C ILE A 75 6.46 1.42 -7.79
N ALA A 76 7.56 0.81 -8.25
CA ALA A 76 8.83 0.79 -7.52
C ALA A 76 9.44 2.21 -7.38
N GLU A 77 9.33 3.04 -8.41
CA GLU A 77 9.71 4.46 -8.35
C GLU A 77 8.83 5.24 -7.37
N ALA A 78 7.51 5.05 -7.41
CA ALA A 78 6.58 5.67 -6.47
C ALA A 78 6.88 5.27 -5.02
N PHE A 79 7.16 3.99 -4.78
CA PHE A 79 7.57 3.48 -3.47
C PHE A 79 8.88 4.13 -3.00
N THR A 80 9.91 4.15 -3.86
CA THR A 80 11.21 4.75 -3.53
C THR A 80 11.07 6.25 -3.21
N LYS A 81 10.21 6.96 -3.94
CA LYS A 81 9.90 8.35 -3.68
C LYS A 81 9.22 8.52 -2.31
N TRP A 82 8.17 7.75 -2.03
CA TRP A 82 7.46 7.78 -0.75
C TRP A 82 8.38 7.47 0.44
N VAL A 83 9.27 6.48 0.30
CA VAL A 83 10.30 6.17 1.30
C VAL A 83 11.21 7.38 1.56
N ASN A 84 11.72 8.02 0.51
CA ASN A 84 12.62 9.16 0.65
C ASN A 84 11.95 10.36 1.32
N GLU A 85 10.67 10.60 1.05
CA GLU A 85 9.88 11.66 1.67
C GLU A 85 9.66 11.41 3.18
N ASN A 86 9.56 10.14 3.59
CA ASN A 86 9.27 9.75 4.98
C ASN A 86 10.49 9.32 5.80
N ARG A 87 11.66 9.13 5.17
CA ARG A 87 12.90 8.68 5.82
C ARG A 87 13.41 9.62 6.93
N ALA A 88 13.00 10.89 6.89
CA ALA A 88 13.33 11.87 7.93
C ALA A 88 12.54 11.66 9.23
N TYR A 89 11.38 11.02 9.15
CA TYR A 89 10.44 10.85 10.26
C TYR A 89 10.41 9.40 10.78
N HIS A 90 10.81 8.45 9.94
CA HIS A 90 10.70 7.02 10.21
C HIS A 90 12.03 6.30 10.03
N SER A 91 12.34 5.38 10.95
CA SER A 91 13.49 4.48 10.84
C SER A 91 13.13 3.28 9.96
N ILE A 92 13.18 3.46 8.64
CA ILE A 92 12.93 2.41 7.66
C ILE A 92 14.22 1.64 7.39
N ASN A 93 14.18 0.31 7.51
CA ASN A 93 15.33 -0.55 7.23
C ASN A 93 15.53 -0.73 5.71
N ASP A 94 16.76 -0.54 5.22
CA ASP A 94 17.11 -0.74 3.80
C ASP A 94 16.77 -2.15 3.28
N ASN A 95 16.85 -3.18 4.13
CA ASN A 95 16.44 -4.54 3.75
C ASN A 95 14.92 -4.64 3.51
N ALA A 96 14.11 -3.88 4.25
CA ALA A 96 12.66 -3.82 4.04
C ALA A 96 12.35 -3.13 2.71
N ILE A 97 13.06 -2.04 2.38
CA ILE A 97 12.95 -1.34 1.10
C ILE A 97 13.26 -2.30 -0.06
N VAL A 98 14.39 -3.01 0.01
CA VAL A 98 14.78 -3.98 -1.03
C VAL A 98 13.74 -5.09 -1.15
N SER A 99 13.22 -5.61 -0.04
CA SER A 99 12.20 -6.67 -0.08
C SER A 99 10.89 -6.21 -0.74
N VAL A 100 10.46 -4.96 -0.52
CA VAL A 100 9.26 -4.42 -1.18
C VAL A 100 9.50 -4.27 -2.68
N ILE A 101 10.64 -3.69 -3.08
CA ILE A 101 11.00 -3.52 -4.49
C ILE A 101 11.05 -4.89 -5.19
N ASP A 102 11.70 -5.88 -4.58
CA ASP A 102 11.81 -7.24 -5.14
C ASP A 102 10.42 -7.89 -5.33
N LYS A 103 9.53 -7.76 -4.36
CA LYS A 103 8.15 -8.26 -4.48
C LYS A 103 7.39 -7.58 -5.61
N VAL A 104 7.50 -6.25 -5.76
CA VAL A 104 6.81 -5.51 -6.83
C VAL A 104 7.36 -5.89 -8.21
N VAL A 105 8.68 -5.97 -8.35
CA VAL A 105 9.33 -6.26 -9.63
C VAL A 105 9.10 -7.70 -10.09
N ASN A 106 8.93 -8.64 -9.15
CA ASN A 106 8.69 -10.06 -9.47
C ASN A 106 7.23 -10.51 -9.36
N ALA A 107 6.30 -9.59 -9.05
CA ALA A 107 4.86 -9.87 -8.99
C ALA A 107 4.23 -10.09 -10.37
#